data_AF-A0A958G9D1-F1
#
_entry.id   AF-A0A958G9D1-F1
#
_cell.length_a   1.000
_cell.length_b   1.000
_cell.length_c   1.000
_cell.angle_alpha   90.00
_cell.angle_beta   90.00
_cell.angle_gamma   90.00
#
_symmetry.space_group_name_H-M   'P 1'
#
loop_
_entity.id
_entity.type
_entity.pdbx_description
1 polymer ?
#
loop_
_entity_poly.entity_id
_entity_poly.type
_entity_poly.pdbx_seq_one_letter_code
_entity_poly.pdbx_strand_id
1 'polypeptide(L)'
;PGTEAAVLLAMAKVILDEGLYNAPYLRNWVNWQEYMANERPETEATFENFIAALREEYREYTPEYAAKEAGISAEMIVEVARKIGQAGEHFATHNWRSASSGNLGGWAVSRCLHFLNVLTGSVGTPGGTSPSAWNKFKPTMFDKPPAQKFWNTLHFPDEYPLAHYEMSFLLPHFLKEGRGRMDVYFTRVFNPVWTYPDGFSWIEALSDENMFGMHIALTPTWNETAYYADYVLPMGHSGERHDLLSYETHSGMWMAFRQPVLREARRRLGQPVEFTYQANPGAVWEEDEFWIELSWRIDPDGSLGIRQHFLSPYREGEKVTIDEYYRYVFEHTPGLPEKAEEEGLSPLDYMRKYGAFEVEKTSYRKDMKALTDEEMKGAKVDPKTQTISKNGKAIGVMVEGKAYTGFPSPSRKQEFYSQTMVDWGWPEYRLPVYIKSHVHEEQMDREKGDFPLVPTFRLPTLIHSRSANAKWLTEISNRNPVWMHTSDA
;
A
#
# COMPACT_ATOMS: atom_id res chain seq x y z
N PRO A 1 6.25 21.56 -10.33
CA PRO A 1 6.01 20.21 -9.76
C PRO A 1 6.86 20.04 -8.49
N GLY A 2 6.45 19.21 -7.53
CA GLY A 2 7.25 18.96 -6.32
C GLY A 2 7.17 20.05 -5.26
N THR A 3 6.16 20.93 -5.31
CA THR A 3 5.94 22.05 -4.37
C THR A 3 4.64 21.88 -3.57
N GLU A 4 3.94 20.77 -3.76
CA GLU A 4 2.64 20.47 -3.14
C GLU A 4 2.72 20.48 -1.62
N ALA A 5 3.81 19.96 -1.03
CA ALA A 5 4.01 19.95 0.42
C ALA A 5 4.08 21.37 1.01
N ALA A 6 4.69 22.34 0.31
CA ALA A 6 4.73 23.74 0.76
C ALA A 6 3.32 24.35 0.80
N VAL A 7 2.52 24.09 -0.23
CA VAL A 7 1.12 24.54 -0.31
C VAL A 7 0.27 23.91 0.80
N LEU A 8 0.42 22.61 1.04
CA LEU A 8 -0.32 21.90 2.09
C LEU A 8 0.05 22.40 3.49
N LEU A 9 1.32 22.69 3.75
CA LEU A 9 1.75 23.26 5.03
C LEU A 9 1.28 24.71 5.22
N ALA A 10 1.19 25.49 4.14
CA ALA A 10 0.56 26.82 4.22
C ALA A 10 -0.94 26.75 4.51
N MET A 11 -1.64 25.75 3.95
CA MET A 11 -3.04 25.49 4.32
C MET A 11 -3.18 25.07 5.78
N ALA A 12 -2.28 24.20 6.27
CA ALA A 12 -2.23 23.79 7.67
C ALA A 12 -2.04 25.00 8.60
N LYS A 13 -1.14 25.93 8.23
CA LYS A 13 -0.93 27.19 8.95
C LYS A 13 -2.21 28.02 9.05
N VAL A 14 -2.91 28.25 7.93
CA VAL A 14 -4.17 29.02 7.94
C VAL A 14 -5.22 28.36 8.85
N ILE A 15 -5.37 27.03 8.78
CA ILE A 15 -6.28 26.27 9.65
C ILE A 15 -5.92 26.45 11.13
N LEU A 16 -4.62 26.42 11.47
CA LEU A 16 -4.14 26.63 12.83
C LEU A 16 -4.34 28.07 13.32
N ASP A 17 -3.99 29.07 12.51
CA ASP A 17 -4.05 30.48 12.87
C ASP A 17 -5.50 30.95 13.05
N GLU A 18 -6.42 30.48 12.20
CA GLU A 18 -7.85 30.80 12.28
C GLU A 18 -8.63 29.92 13.27
N GLY A 19 -7.99 28.92 13.88
CA GLY A 19 -8.63 28.05 14.86
C GLY A 19 -9.68 27.10 14.27
N LEU A 20 -9.51 26.70 13.00
CA LEU A 20 -10.44 25.83 12.26
C LEU A 20 -10.18 24.33 12.47
N TYR A 21 -9.23 23.97 13.33
CA TYR A 21 -8.88 22.58 13.63
C TYR A 21 -9.86 21.92 14.61
N ASN A 22 -9.96 20.59 14.56
CA ASN A 22 -10.75 19.78 15.48
C ASN A 22 -10.00 19.54 16.79
N ALA A 23 -10.18 20.46 17.76
CA ALA A 23 -9.47 20.42 19.04
C ALA A 23 -9.69 19.12 19.84
N PRO A 24 -10.92 18.58 19.98
CA PRO A 24 -11.13 17.28 20.63
C PRO A 24 -10.35 16.14 19.97
N TYR A 25 -10.34 16.09 18.63
CA TYR A 25 -9.60 15.07 17.90
C TYR A 25 -8.09 15.18 18.16
N LEU A 26 -7.51 16.38 18.01
CA LEU A 26 -6.09 16.59 18.27
C LEU A 26 -5.70 16.23 19.71
N ARG A 27 -6.52 16.61 20.69
CA ARG A 27 -6.25 16.33 22.11
C ARG A 27 -6.23 14.83 22.42
N ASN A 28 -7.13 14.07 21.79
CA ASN A 28 -7.40 12.67 22.13
C ASN A 28 -6.67 11.67 21.24
N TRP A 29 -6.47 11.99 19.96
CA TRP A 29 -6.01 11.05 18.93
C TRP A 29 -4.68 11.41 18.29
N VAL A 30 -3.98 12.44 18.76
CA VAL A 30 -2.62 12.79 18.30
C VAL A 30 -1.61 12.63 19.42
N ASN A 31 -0.40 12.20 19.12
CA ASN A 31 0.70 12.04 20.08
C ASN A 31 1.36 13.37 20.51
N TRP A 32 0.56 14.41 20.74
CA TRP A 32 1.07 15.75 21.03
C TRP A 32 1.87 15.84 22.33
N GLN A 33 1.61 14.99 23.32
CA GLN A 33 2.40 14.93 24.56
C GLN A 33 3.85 14.51 24.28
N GLU A 34 4.03 13.57 23.34
CA GLU A 34 5.35 13.09 22.92
C GLU A 34 6.09 14.16 22.14
N TYR A 35 5.40 14.89 21.26
CA TYR A 35 5.94 16.08 20.61
C TYR A 35 6.44 17.11 21.65
N MET A 36 5.60 17.48 22.63
CA MET A 36 5.97 18.48 23.63
C MET A 36 7.17 18.03 24.46
N ALA A 37 7.22 16.75 24.85
CA ALA A 37 8.33 16.21 25.62
C ALA A 37 9.67 16.24 24.87
N ASN A 38 9.67 16.04 23.55
CA ASN A 38 10.89 15.97 22.74
C ASN A 38 11.30 17.33 22.15
N GLU A 39 10.33 18.10 21.63
CA GLU A 39 10.60 19.33 20.87
C GLU A 39 10.51 20.60 21.73
N ARG A 40 9.81 20.53 22.86
CA ARG A 40 9.56 21.66 23.78
C ARG A 40 9.69 21.24 25.26
N PRO A 41 10.78 20.54 25.68
CA PRO A 41 10.89 19.95 27.02
C PRO A 41 10.79 20.98 28.17
N GLU A 42 11.20 22.22 27.92
CA GLU A 42 11.16 23.33 28.89
C GLU A 42 9.78 24.02 28.96
N THR A 43 8.84 23.64 28.09
CA THR A 43 7.48 24.18 28.06
C THR A 43 6.52 23.21 28.71
N GLU A 44 5.62 23.70 29.58
CA GLU A 44 4.58 22.86 30.16
C GLU A 44 3.74 22.20 29.05
N ALA A 45 3.57 20.88 29.13
CA ALA A 45 2.86 20.08 28.13
C ALA A 45 1.33 20.23 28.26
N THR A 46 0.83 21.43 27.93
CA THR A 46 -0.60 21.71 27.77
C THR A 46 -0.99 21.68 26.30
N PHE A 47 -2.27 21.46 26.02
CA PHE A 47 -2.77 21.44 24.64
C PHE A 47 -2.66 22.83 23.99
N GLU A 48 -2.84 23.88 24.79
CA GLU A 48 -2.76 25.27 24.36
C GLU A 48 -1.31 25.62 23.97
N ASN A 49 -0.32 25.17 24.75
CA ASN A 49 1.10 25.31 24.41
C ASN A 49 1.47 24.47 23.19
N PHE A 50 0.88 23.28 23.01
CA PHE A 50 1.05 22.48 21.80
C PHE A 50 0.56 23.22 20.54
N ILE A 51 -0.63 23.81 20.57
CA ILE A 51 -1.15 24.59 19.43
C ILE A 51 -0.26 25.82 19.16
N ALA A 52 0.20 26.52 20.20
CA ALA A 52 1.14 27.62 20.03
C ALA A 52 2.46 27.16 19.40
N ALA A 53 3.01 26.02 19.85
CA ALA A 53 4.21 25.43 19.30
C ALA A 53 4.04 25.00 17.83
N LEU A 54 2.87 24.46 17.45
CA LEU A 54 2.56 24.13 16.05
C LEU A 54 2.51 25.37 15.15
N ARG A 55 1.90 26.46 15.61
CA ARG A 55 1.85 27.73 14.85
C ARG A 55 3.25 28.29 14.61
N GLU A 56 4.11 28.17 15.61
CA GLU A 56 5.52 28.57 15.52
C GLU A 56 6.30 27.65 14.57
N GLU A 57 6.11 26.32 14.68
CA GLU A 57 6.77 25.32 13.82
C GLU A 57 6.52 25.60 12.33
N TYR A 58 5.28 25.95 11.97
CA TYR A 58 4.90 26.19 10.58
C TYR A 58 4.89 27.67 10.19
N ARG A 59 5.51 28.57 10.98
CA ARG A 59 5.42 30.02 10.77
C ARG A 59 5.88 30.49 9.38
N GLU A 60 6.88 29.80 8.80
CA GLU A 60 7.50 30.17 7.53
C GLU A 60 6.62 29.82 6.31
N TYR A 61 5.68 28.89 6.47
CA TYR A 61 4.77 28.47 5.41
C TYR A 61 3.60 29.46 5.25
N THR A 62 3.89 30.73 4.97
CA THR A 62 2.83 31.71 4.68
C THR A 62 2.18 31.42 3.33
N PRO A 63 0.93 31.86 3.11
CA PRO A 63 0.30 31.78 1.79
C PRO A 63 1.15 32.41 0.68
N GLU A 64 1.84 33.53 0.95
CA GLU A 64 2.71 34.21 0.00
C GLU A 64 3.97 33.40 -0.33
N TYR A 65 4.57 32.76 0.68
CA TYR A 65 5.70 31.84 0.48
C TYR A 65 5.29 30.68 -0.44
N ALA A 66 4.19 29.99 -0.10
CA ALA A 66 3.72 28.86 -0.88
C ALA A 66 3.23 29.26 -2.29
N ALA A 67 2.63 30.45 -2.44
CA ALA A 67 2.25 31.01 -3.74
C ALA A 67 3.47 31.17 -4.65
N LYS A 68 4.58 31.70 -4.12
CA LYS A 68 5.84 31.83 -4.87
C LYS A 68 6.41 30.46 -5.26
N GLU A 69 6.42 29.51 -4.34
CA GLU A 69 6.95 28.15 -4.61
C GLU A 69 6.10 27.41 -5.65
N ALA A 70 4.77 27.53 -5.62
CA ALA A 70 3.88 26.76 -6.48
C ALA A 70 3.42 27.48 -7.76
N GLY A 71 3.65 28.79 -7.89
CA GLY A 71 3.18 29.57 -9.03
C GLY A 71 1.66 29.75 -9.07
N ILE A 72 1.01 29.79 -7.90
CA ILE A 72 -0.44 30.02 -7.73
C ILE A 72 -0.69 31.25 -6.84
N SER A 73 -1.94 31.72 -6.74
CA SER A 73 -2.24 32.89 -5.90
C SER A 73 -2.35 32.53 -4.41
N ALA A 74 -1.89 33.45 -3.55
CA ALA A 74 -1.97 33.29 -2.09
C ALA A 74 -3.44 33.25 -1.61
N GLU A 75 -4.32 34.02 -2.27
CA GLU A 75 -5.75 34.05 -1.98
C GLU A 75 -6.40 32.69 -2.19
N MET A 76 -6.00 31.96 -3.23
CA MET A 76 -6.50 30.61 -3.51
C MET A 76 -6.11 29.63 -2.40
N ILE A 77 -4.88 29.72 -1.89
CA ILE A 77 -4.40 28.88 -0.78
C ILE A 77 -5.24 29.13 0.47
N VAL A 78 -5.47 30.40 0.83
CA VAL A 78 -6.31 30.78 1.98
C VAL A 78 -7.76 30.31 1.80
N GLU A 79 -8.33 30.51 0.62
CA GLU A 79 -9.71 30.09 0.32
C GLU A 79 -9.88 28.58 0.51
N VAL A 80 -8.98 27.78 -0.08
CA VAL A 80 -9.03 26.32 0.00
C VAL A 80 -8.80 25.86 1.44
N ALA A 81 -7.83 26.44 2.17
CA ALA A 81 -7.58 26.10 3.57
C ALA A 81 -8.82 26.32 4.45
N ARG A 82 -9.52 27.44 4.28
CA ARG A 82 -10.77 27.72 4.99
C ARG A 82 -11.86 26.73 4.68
N LYS A 83 -12.04 26.36 3.41
CA LYS A 83 -13.02 25.33 3.00
C LYS A 83 -12.71 23.97 3.63
N ILE A 84 -11.42 23.60 3.71
CA ILE A 84 -10.96 22.37 4.37
C ILE A 84 -11.28 22.43 5.86
N GLY A 85 -10.91 23.51 6.55
CA GLY A 85 -11.22 23.70 7.96
C GLY A 85 -12.72 23.65 8.27
N GLN A 86 -13.52 24.33 7.44
CA GLN A 86 -15.00 24.34 7.55
C GLN A 86 -15.63 22.96 7.29
N ALA A 87 -15.04 22.15 6.42
CA ALA A 87 -15.51 20.79 6.17
C ALA A 87 -15.33 19.88 7.40
N GLY A 88 -14.36 20.19 8.28
CA GLY A 88 -14.11 19.43 9.52
C GLY A 88 -13.96 17.94 9.24
N GLU A 89 -14.76 17.12 9.93
CA GLU A 89 -14.74 15.66 9.81
C GLU A 89 -15.17 15.12 8.43
N HIS A 90 -15.63 15.98 7.52
CA HIS A 90 -16.06 15.61 6.15
C HIS A 90 -15.05 15.98 5.06
N PHE A 91 -13.79 16.18 5.43
CA PHE A 91 -12.70 16.37 4.47
C PHE A 91 -12.09 15.03 4.06
N ALA A 92 -12.26 14.63 2.79
CA ALA A 92 -11.66 13.43 2.22
C ALA A 92 -10.50 13.78 1.28
N THR A 93 -9.38 13.09 1.42
CA THR A 93 -8.22 13.22 0.55
C THR A 93 -7.62 11.86 0.26
N HIS A 94 -6.86 11.78 -0.83
CA HIS A 94 -6.11 10.60 -1.13
C HIS A 94 -4.88 10.94 -1.96
N ASN A 95 -3.74 10.36 -1.59
CA ASN A 95 -2.54 10.35 -2.42
C ASN A 95 -2.12 8.90 -2.63
N TRP A 96 -2.18 8.43 -3.88
CA TRP A 96 -1.76 7.08 -4.24
C TRP A 96 -0.25 7.02 -4.47
N ARG A 97 0.20 7.27 -5.71
CA ARG A 97 1.62 7.17 -6.09
C ARG A 97 2.17 8.39 -6.81
N SER A 98 1.36 9.13 -7.56
CA SER A 98 1.86 10.13 -8.52
C SER A 98 2.78 11.16 -7.88
N ALA A 99 2.26 12.03 -7.00
CA ALA A 99 3.07 13.05 -6.35
C ALA A 99 4.16 12.45 -5.45
N SER A 100 3.88 11.30 -4.81
CA SER A 100 4.83 10.68 -3.87
C SER A 100 6.02 9.97 -4.49
N SER A 101 5.89 9.51 -5.74
CA SER A 101 6.96 8.79 -6.46
C SER A 101 7.57 9.58 -7.60
N GLY A 102 7.00 10.74 -7.94
CA GLY A 102 7.40 11.49 -9.13
C GLY A 102 8.68 12.30 -9.00
N ASN A 103 9.18 12.54 -7.78
CA ASN A 103 10.34 13.38 -7.54
C ASN A 103 10.98 13.16 -6.15
N LEU A 104 12.21 13.65 -5.98
CA LEU A 104 12.90 13.67 -4.68
C LEU A 104 12.08 14.49 -3.67
N GLY A 105 11.78 13.90 -2.52
CA GLY A 105 10.96 14.55 -1.49
C GLY A 105 9.45 14.38 -1.68
N GLY A 106 8.99 13.82 -2.81
CA GLY A 106 7.56 13.64 -3.09
C GLY A 106 6.78 12.88 -2.00
N TRP A 107 7.43 11.93 -1.33
CA TRP A 107 6.82 11.16 -0.22
C TRP A 107 6.30 12.06 0.93
N ALA A 108 6.87 13.25 1.11
CA ALA A 108 6.41 14.22 2.09
C ALA A 108 5.00 14.77 1.78
N VAL A 109 4.57 14.77 0.52
CA VAL A 109 3.21 15.16 0.11
C VAL A 109 2.16 14.30 0.81
N SER A 110 2.39 12.98 0.93
CA SER A 110 1.48 12.09 1.65
C SER A 110 1.37 12.47 3.13
N ARG A 111 2.48 12.87 3.79
CA ARG A 111 2.47 13.28 5.19
C ARG A 111 1.79 14.62 5.41
N CYS A 112 2.08 15.62 4.56
CA CYS A 112 1.47 16.94 4.65
C CYS A 112 -0.03 16.90 4.32
N LEU A 113 -0.44 16.09 3.34
CA LEU A 113 -1.86 15.94 2.99
C LEU A 113 -2.62 15.24 4.10
N HIS A 114 -2.07 14.15 4.66
CA HIS A 114 -2.66 13.46 5.80
C HIS A 114 -2.69 14.34 7.05
N PHE A 115 -1.71 15.23 7.24
CA PHE A 115 -1.72 16.19 8.34
C PHE A 115 -2.95 17.11 8.31
N LEU A 116 -3.44 17.50 7.13
CA LEU A 116 -4.71 18.22 7.02
C LEU A 116 -5.90 17.40 7.54
N ASN A 117 -5.96 16.10 7.22
CA ASN A 117 -6.99 15.20 7.78
C ASN A 117 -6.89 15.05 9.30
N VAL A 118 -5.66 15.06 9.84
CA VAL A 118 -5.43 15.03 11.29
C VAL A 118 -5.91 16.34 11.94
N LEU A 119 -5.61 17.50 11.33
CA LEU A 119 -6.06 18.80 11.81
C LEU A 119 -7.59 18.91 11.82
N THR A 120 -8.27 18.39 10.82
CA THR A 120 -9.74 18.44 10.74
C THR A 120 -10.44 17.31 11.48
N GLY A 121 -9.70 16.29 11.91
CA GLY A 121 -10.25 15.09 12.57
C GLY A 121 -11.02 14.17 11.62
N SER A 122 -10.76 14.22 10.31
CA SER A 122 -11.54 13.50 9.30
C SER A 122 -11.02 12.10 8.97
N VAL A 123 -10.14 11.53 9.80
CA VAL A 123 -9.63 10.17 9.59
C VAL A 123 -10.65 9.15 10.09
N GLY A 124 -11.18 8.32 9.19
CA GLY A 124 -12.08 7.23 9.53
C GLY A 124 -13.53 7.65 9.83
N THR A 125 -13.91 8.87 9.49
CA THR A 125 -15.25 9.45 9.70
C THR A 125 -16.14 9.31 8.45
N PRO A 126 -17.47 9.35 8.60
CA PRO A 126 -18.37 9.50 7.44
C PRO A 126 -18.06 10.78 6.65
N GLY A 127 -17.81 10.66 5.35
CA GLY A 127 -17.40 11.77 4.48
C GLY A 127 -15.92 12.18 4.60
N GLY A 128 -15.16 11.54 5.49
CA GLY A 128 -13.71 11.74 5.63
C GLY A 128 -12.87 10.71 4.86
N THR A 129 -11.61 10.57 5.24
CA THR A 129 -10.65 9.64 4.63
C THR A 129 -10.60 8.33 5.41
N SER A 130 -10.96 7.20 4.78
CA SER A 130 -10.82 5.87 5.39
C SER A 130 -9.40 5.31 5.20
N PRO A 131 -8.71 4.84 6.26
CA PRO A 131 -7.49 4.06 6.11
C PRO A 131 -7.73 2.77 5.31
N SER A 132 -6.98 2.53 4.24
CA SER A 132 -7.20 1.38 3.33
C SER A 132 -7.19 0.03 4.05
N ALA A 133 -6.31 -0.13 5.04
CA ALA A 133 -6.20 -1.34 5.84
C ALA A 133 -7.48 -1.69 6.64
N TRP A 134 -8.42 -0.74 6.81
CA TRP A 134 -9.69 -0.99 7.50
C TRP A 134 -10.73 -1.68 6.62
N ASN A 135 -10.62 -1.53 5.30
CA ASN A 135 -11.58 -2.05 4.31
C ASN A 135 -11.10 -3.34 3.63
N LYS A 136 -9.81 -3.68 3.75
CA LYS A 136 -9.22 -4.85 3.10
C LYS A 136 -9.44 -6.14 3.90
N PHE A 137 -10.06 -7.13 3.27
CA PHE A 137 -10.14 -8.49 3.81
C PHE A 137 -8.77 -9.17 3.76
N LYS A 138 -8.40 -9.86 4.85
CA LYS A 138 -7.19 -10.70 4.93
C LYS A 138 -7.63 -12.14 5.21
N PRO A 139 -7.42 -13.08 4.28
CA PRO A 139 -7.86 -14.46 4.46
C PRO A 139 -7.06 -15.15 5.56
N THR A 140 -7.72 -16.06 6.28
CA THR A 140 -7.07 -17.04 7.14
C THR A 140 -6.65 -18.24 6.30
N MET A 141 -5.37 -18.58 6.37
CA MET A 141 -4.78 -19.72 5.65
C MET A 141 -4.62 -20.92 6.58
N PHE A 142 -4.64 -22.15 6.04
CA PHE A 142 -4.50 -23.39 6.81
C PHE A 142 -3.09 -23.60 7.37
N ASP A 143 -2.11 -22.93 6.78
CA ASP A 143 -0.72 -22.96 7.21
C ASP A 143 -0.14 -21.54 7.23
N LYS A 144 0.88 -21.35 8.08
CA LYS A 144 1.66 -20.11 8.16
C LYS A 144 3.13 -20.48 8.21
N PRO A 145 3.85 -20.45 7.07
CA PRO A 145 5.26 -20.76 7.08
C PRO A 145 6.03 -19.78 7.98
N PRO A 146 7.14 -20.22 8.59
CA PRO A 146 7.94 -19.33 9.44
C PRO A 146 8.49 -18.16 8.62
N ALA A 147 8.65 -17.01 9.28
CA ALA A 147 9.28 -15.85 8.67
C ALA A 147 10.74 -16.15 8.30
N GLN A 148 11.25 -15.44 7.29
CA GLN A 148 12.66 -15.45 6.93
C GLN A 148 13.51 -15.04 8.14
N LYS A 149 14.64 -15.73 8.35
CA LYS A 149 15.50 -15.53 9.54
C LYS A 149 16.60 -14.49 9.33
N PHE A 150 16.88 -14.13 8.09
CA PHE A 150 17.96 -13.24 7.72
C PHE A 150 17.42 -12.03 6.96
N TRP A 151 18.10 -10.91 7.16
CA TRP A 151 17.84 -9.69 6.41
C TRP A 151 18.48 -9.80 5.03
N ASN A 152 17.71 -9.51 3.97
CA ASN A 152 18.22 -9.51 2.60
C ASN A 152 18.43 -8.06 2.15
N THR A 153 19.69 -7.62 2.17
CA THR A 153 20.06 -6.25 1.81
C THR A 153 19.91 -5.92 0.33
N LEU A 154 19.72 -6.93 -0.55
CA LEU A 154 19.36 -6.70 -1.96
C LEU A 154 17.86 -6.38 -2.13
N HIS A 155 17.03 -6.80 -1.17
CA HIS A 155 15.58 -6.56 -1.15
C HIS A 155 15.25 -5.31 -0.34
N PHE A 156 15.76 -5.25 0.90
CA PHE A 156 15.63 -4.14 1.83
C PHE A 156 17.02 -3.58 2.17
N PRO A 157 17.54 -2.67 1.34
CA PRO A 157 18.85 -2.04 1.57
C PRO A 157 18.92 -1.28 2.90
N ASP A 158 20.08 -1.33 3.54
CA ASP A 158 20.35 -0.67 4.83
C ASP A 158 20.29 0.86 4.71
N GLU A 159 20.47 1.39 3.50
CA GLU A 159 20.38 2.80 3.17
C GLU A 159 18.95 3.34 3.23
N TYR A 160 17.94 2.46 3.12
CA TYR A 160 16.51 2.83 3.11
C TYR A 160 15.70 2.01 4.13
N PRO A 161 16.04 2.07 5.43
CA PRO A 161 15.49 1.15 6.42
C PRO A 161 14.00 1.37 6.72
N LEU A 162 13.46 2.53 6.35
CA LEU A 162 12.05 2.87 6.48
C LEU A 162 11.23 2.58 5.21
N ALA A 163 11.83 1.94 4.19
CA ALA A 163 11.11 1.51 3.00
C ALA A 163 9.99 0.53 3.38
N HIS A 164 8.75 0.88 3.06
CA HIS A 164 7.59 0.03 3.36
C HIS A 164 7.46 -1.15 2.38
N TYR A 165 7.97 -0.99 1.17
CA TYR A 165 7.97 -2.01 0.11
C TYR A 165 9.39 -2.28 -0.37
N GLU A 166 9.57 -3.44 -1.00
CA GLU A 166 10.79 -3.82 -1.70
C GLU A 166 11.32 -2.69 -2.60
N MET A 167 12.63 -2.46 -2.56
CA MET A 167 13.31 -1.44 -3.36
C MET A 167 13.86 -2.04 -4.66
N SER A 168 13.10 -2.93 -5.30
CA SER A 168 13.60 -3.76 -6.41
C SER A 168 14.09 -2.96 -7.61
N PHE A 169 13.64 -1.72 -7.79
CA PHE A 169 14.20 -0.82 -8.81
C PHE A 169 15.70 -0.53 -8.63
N LEU A 170 16.25 -0.75 -7.42
CA LEU A 170 17.69 -0.65 -7.15
C LEU A 170 18.44 -1.96 -7.37
N LEU A 171 17.75 -3.10 -7.49
CA LEU A 171 18.36 -4.42 -7.63
C LEU A 171 19.45 -4.49 -8.72
N PRO A 172 19.21 -4.06 -9.98
CA PRO A 172 20.27 -4.13 -11.00
C PRO A 172 21.49 -3.29 -10.65
N HIS A 173 21.32 -2.18 -9.94
CA HIS A 173 22.44 -1.34 -9.49
C HIS A 173 23.25 -2.06 -8.40
N PHE A 174 22.60 -2.69 -7.43
CA PHE A 174 23.27 -3.46 -6.38
C PHE A 174 24.05 -4.66 -6.94
N LEU A 175 23.51 -5.34 -7.95
CA LEU A 175 24.23 -6.44 -8.61
C LEU A 175 25.47 -5.91 -9.36
N LYS A 176 25.38 -4.77 -10.04
CA LYS A 176 26.52 -4.10 -10.71
C LYS A 176 27.59 -3.62 -9.75
N GLU A 177 27.21 -3.20 -8.54
CA GLU A 177 28.13 -2.85 -7.45
C GLU A 177 28.83 -4.08 -6.84
N GLY A 178 28.45 -5.30 -7.25
CA GLY A 178 29.00 -6.55 -6.72
C GLY A 178 28.47 -6.89 -5.33
N ARG A 179 27.32 -6.34 -4.91
CA ARG A 179 26.71 -6.62 -3.59
C ARG A 179 26.17 -8.05 -3.48
N GLY A 180 25.95 -8.73 -4.60
CA GLY A 180 25.52 -10.12 -4.63
C GLY A 180 25.12 -10.57 -6.03
N ARG A 181 24.47 -11.74 -6.09
CA ARG A 181 23.94 -12.38 -7.31
C ARG A 181 22.55 -12.94 -7.02
N MET A 182 21.70 -13.02 -8.03
CA MET A 182 20.45 -13.76 -7.99
C MET A 182 20.62 -15.13 -8.66
N ASP A 183 20.52 -16.23 -7.91
CA ASP A 183 20.64 -17.57 -8.49
C ASP A 183 19.44 -17.93 -9.37
N VAL A 184 18.22 -17.68 -8.88
CA VAL A 184 16.97 -17.85 -9.62
C VAL A 184 16.08 -16.64 -9.37
N TYR A 185 15.55 -16.05 -10.43
CA TYR A 185 14.69 -14.87 -10.37
C TYR A 185 13.39 -15.08 -11.14
N PHE A 186 12.27 -14.94 -10.42
CA PHE A 186 10.93 -15.01 -11.00
C PHE A 186 10.35 -13.61 -11.17
N THR A 187 10.10 -13.19 -12.41
CA THR A 187 9.31 -11.97 -12.68
C THR A 187 7.83 -12.34 -12.81
N ARG A 188 7.05 -12.02 -11.77
CA ARG A 188 5.62 -12.36 -11.68
C ARG A 188 4.73 -11.18 -12.08
N VAL A 189 4.12 -11.24 -13.27
CA VAL A 189 3.23 -10.19 -13.82
C VAL A 189 3.88 -8.80 -13.69
N PHE A 190 5.19 -8.76 -13.92
CA PHE A 190 6.06 -7.63 -13.64
C PHE A 190 6.98 -7.39 -14.84
N ASN A 191 7.16 -6.12 -15.22
CA ASN A 191 7.94 -5.70 -16.38
C ASN A 191 8.94 -4.59 -15.97
N PRO A 192 10.04 -4.95 -15.26
CA PRO A 192 11.04 -4.02 -14.76
C PRO A 192 11.64 -3.14 -15.85
N VAL A 193 11.93 -3.71 -17.02
CA VAL A 193 12.53 -3.00 -18.16
C VAL A 193 11.71 -1.77 -18.58
N TRP A 194 10.39 -1.81 -18.40
CA TRP A 194 9.49 -0.72 -18.81
C TRP A 194 8.92 0.10 -17.64
N THR A 195 8.81 -0.48 -16.45
CA THR A 195 8.06 0.11 -15.33
C THR A 195 8.93 0.93 -14.40
N TYR A 196 10.20 0.54 -14.23
CA TYR A 196 11.12 1.21 -13.34
C TYR A 196 11.91 2.32 -14.02
N PRO A 197 12.38 3.33 -13.25
CA PRO A 197 13.38 4.25 -13.74
C PRO A 197 14.63 3.46 -14.18
N ASP A 198 15.30 3.94 -15.22
CA ASP A 198 16.49 3.30 -15.78
C ASP A 198 16.29 1.81 -16.13
N GLY A 199 15.30 1.51 -16.98
CA GLY A 199 15.06 0.17 -17.50
C GLY A 199 16.24 -0.44 -18.28
N PHE A 200 17.18 0.37 -18.75
CA PHE A 200 18.41 -0.12 -19.38
C PHE A 200 19.32 -0.83 -18.38
N SER A 201 19.34 -0.37 -17.12
CA SER A 201 20.08 -1.08 -16.07
C SER A 201 19.61 -2.53 -15.89
N TRP A 202 18.30 -2.75 -16.04
CA TRP A 202 17.68 -4.08 -16.00
C TRP A 202 18.00 -4.91 -17.23
N ILE A 203 18.03 -4.32 -18.43
CA ILE A 203 18.45 -5.02 -19.65
C ILE A 203 19.88 -5.54 -19.48
N GLU A 204 20.79 -4.69 -19.02
CA GLU A 204 22.19 -5.07 -18.79
C GLU A 204 22.30 -6.18 -17.75
N ALA A 205 21.61 -6.05 -16.61
CA ALA A 205 21.69 -7.05 -15.55
C ALA A 205 21.08 -8.39 -15.96
N LEU A 206 19.88 -8.40 -16.56
CA LEU A 206 19.22 -9.63 -17.02
C LEU A 206 19.97 -10.32 -18.17
N SER A 207 20.84 -9.61 -18.88
CA SER A 207 21.69 -10.17 -19.94
C SER A 207 23.01 -10.75 -19.41
N ASP A 208 23.33 -10.56 -18.13
CA ASP A 208 24.57 -11.06 -17.51
C ASP A 208 24.29 -12.24 -16.58
N GLU A 209 24.71 -13.44 -17.01
CA GLU A 209 24.58 -14.68 -16.24
C GLU A 209 25.34 -14.64 -14.88
N ASN A 210 26.31 -13.74 -14.73
CA ASN A 210 26.99 -13.52 -13.45
C ASN A 210 26.14 -12.70 -12.46
N MET A 211 25.10 -12.01 -12.92
CA MET A 211 24.14 -11.28 -12.08
C MET A 211 22.87 -12.07 -11.85
N PHE A 212 22.34 -12.71 -12.89
CA PHE A 212 21.17 -13.59 -12.82
C PHE A 212 21.50 -14.99 -13.36
N GLY A 213 21.48 -16.00 -12.49
CA GLY A 213 21.76 -17.38 -12.90
C GLY A 213 20.66 -18.03 -13.71
N MET A 214 19.40 -17.74 -13.37
CA MET A 214 18.24 -18.19 -14.13
C MET A 214 17.08 -17.21 -13.95
N HIS A 215 16.60 -16.63 -15.04
CA HIS A 215 15.45 -15.76 -15.07
C HIS A 215 14.23 -16.48 -15.67
N ILE A 216 13.15 -16.52 -14.90
CA ILE A 216 11.88 -17.12 -15.27
C ILE A 216 10.80 -16.03 -15.30
N ALA A 217 10.24 -15.76 -16.47
CA ALA A 217 9.17 -14.80 -16.65
C ALA A 217 7.79 -15.48 -16.55
N LEU A 218 7.07 -15.21 -15.46
CA LEU A 218 5.69 -15.64 -15.21
C LEU A 218 4.75 -14.53 -15.73
N THR A 219 4.34 -14.60 -16.99
CA THR A 219 3.59 -13.52 -17.64
C THR A 219 2.44 -14.04 -18.51
N PRO A 220 1.26 -13.38 -18.50
CA PRO A 220 0.16 -13.73 -19.41
C PRO A 220 0.39 -13.28 -20.85
N THR A 221 1.30 -12.31 -21.06
CA THR A 221 1.59 -11.74 -22.37
C THR A 221 3.09 -11.57 -22.56
N TRP A 222 3.55 -11.65 -23.81
CA TRP A 222 4.92 -11.32 -24.16
C TRP A 222 5.20 -9.84 -23.85
N ASN A 223 6.34 -9.55 -23.22
CA ASN A 223 6.75 -8.20 -22.80
C ASN A 223 8.28 -8.02 -22.91
N GLU A 224 8.76 -6.79 -22.69
CA GLU A 224 10.16 -6.39 -22.85
C GLU A 224 11.11 -7.13 -21.90
N THR A 225 10.66 -7.44 -20.68
CA THR A 225 11.45 -8.22 -19.71
C THR A 225 11.58 -9.68 -20.13
N ALA A 226 10.53 -10.28 -20.71
CA ALA A 226 10.52 -11.68 -21.14
C ALA A 226 11.52 -11.98 -22.27
N TYR A 227 12.00 -10.99 -23.02
CA TYR A 227 13.06 -11.17 -24.02
C TYR A 227 14.39 -11.64 -23.42
N TYR A 228 14.60 -11.37 -22.12
CA TYR A 228 15.85 -11.69 -21.41
C TYR A 228 15.62 -12.83 -20.39
N ALA A 229 14.59 -13.65 -20.56
CA ALA A 229 14.31 -14.79 -19.68
C ALA A 229 14.80 -16.10 -20.29
N ASP A 230 15.34 -16.99 -19.45
CA ASP A 230 15.64 -18.37 -19.83
C ASP A 230 14.37 -19.17 -20.09
N TYR A 231 13.32 -18.90 -19.29
CA TYR A 231 12.01 -19.51 -19.42
C TYR A 231 10.91 -18.45 -19.39
N VAL A 232 10.00 -18.53 -20.35
CA VAL A 232 8.73 -17.78 -20.34
C VAL A 232 7.61 -18.77 -20.04
N LEU A 233 7.00 -18.65 -18.87
CA LEU A 233 5.92 -19.51 -18.41
C LEU A 233 4.59 -18.77 -18.53
N PRO A 234 3.65 -19.24 -19.36
CA PRO A 234 2.38 -18.57 -19.57
C PRO A 234 1.50 -18.70 -18.31
N MET A 235 1.08 -17.56 -17.77
CA MET A 235 0.18 -17.48 -16.61
C MET A 235 -1.19 -16.96 -17.03
N GLY A 236 -2.25 -17.51 -16.45
CA GLY A 236 -3.63 -17.18 -16.83
C GLY A 236 -3.97 -15.70 -16.63
N HIS A 237 -4.73 -15.13 -17.58
CA HIS A 237 -5.44 -13.88 -17.34
C HIS A 237 -6.50 -14.05 -16.25
N SER A 238 -7.10 -12.95 -15.79
CA SER A 238 -8.09 -12.97 -14.71
C SER A 238 -9.18 -14.02 -14.91
N GLY A 239 -9.74 -14.15 -16.12
CA GLY A 239 -10.81 -15.12 -16.41
C GLY A 239 -10.36 -16.60 -16.47
N GLU A 240 -9.07 -16.86 -16.32
CA GLU A 240 -8.43 -18.17 -16.51
C GLU A 240 -7.80 -18.69 -15.22
N ARG A 241 -8.06 -18.05 -14.08
CA ARG A 241 -7.52 -18.44 -12.78
C ARG A 241 -8.52 -18.20 -11.65
N HIS A 242 -8.33 -18.91 -10.56
CA HIS A 242 -8.95 -18.55 -9.30
C HIS A 242 -8.28 -17.31 -8.72
N ASP A 243 -9.04 -16.49 -8.01
CA ASP A 243 -8.51 -15.29 -7.35
C ASP A 243 -9.45 -14.82 -6.24
N LEU A 244 -8.88 -14.21 -5.19
CA LEU A 244 -9.66 -13.46 -4.20
C LEU A 244 -9.51 -11.98 -4.45
N LEU A 245 -10.64 -11.28 -4.45
CA LEU A 245 -10.67 -9.84 -4.64
C LEU A 245 -11.23 -9.18 -3.39
N SER A 246 -10.53 -8.17 -2.91
CA SER A 246 -11.00 -7.28 -1.85
C SER A 246 -10.41 -5.91 -2.13
N TYR A 247 -11.27 -4.92 -2.35
CA TYR A 247 -10.87 -3.55 -2.71
C TYR A 247 -11.65 -2.52 -1.90
N GLU A 248 -11.03 -1.37 -1.70
CA GLU A 248 -11.53 -0.24 -0.93
C GLU A 248 -12.55 0.60 -1.74
N THR A 249 -13.58 -0.05 -2.30
CA THR A 249 -14.59 0.60 -3.17
C THR A 249 -15.63 1.42 -2.42
N HIS A 250 -15.86 1.11 -1.16
CA HIS A 250 -16.80 1.79 -0.27
C HIS A 250 -16.41 1.56 1.18
N SER A 251 -17.16 2.16 2.12
CA SER A 251 -16.88 2.11 3.55
C SER A 251 -17.18 0.76 4.20
N GLY A 252 -17.00 -0.37 3.52
CA GLY A 252 -17.21 -1.72 4.05
C GLY A 252 -16.02 -2.63 3.79
N MET A 253 -16.11 -3.88 4.23
CA MET A 253 -15.19 -4.96 3.91
C MET A 253 -15.96 -6.05 3.19
N TRP A 254 -15.45 -6.45 2.03
CA TRP A 254 -16.05 -7.49 1.21
C TRP A 254 -14.95 -8.33 0.57
N MET A 255 -15.35 -9.51 0.12
CA MET A 255 -14.51 -10.38 -0.68
C MET A 255 -15.29 -10.89 -1.89
N ALA A 256 -14.59 -11.13 -3.00
CA ALA A 256 -15.12 -11.86 -4.14
C ALA A 256 -14.20 -13.01 -4.53
N PHE A 257 -14.82 -14.04 -5.08
CA PHE A 257 -14.18 -15.22 -5.59
C PHE A 257 -14.31 -15.25 -7.11
N ARG A 258 -13.17 -15.18 -7.78
CA ARG A 258 -13.12 -15.39 -9.22
C ARG A 258 -12.85 -16.87 -9.50
N GLN A 259 -13.55 -17.41 -10.49
CA GLN A 259 -13.39 -18.78 -10.98
C GLN A 259 -12.88 -18.76 -12.43
N PRO A 260 -11.98 -19.68 -12.83
CA PRO A 260 -11.60 -19.83 -14.23
C PRO A 260 -12.83 -20.21 -15.06
N VAL A 261 -13.20 -19.37 -16.01
CA VAL A 261 -14.47 -19.47 -16.74
C VAL A 261 -14.60 -20.81 -17.46
N LEU A 262 -13.54 -21.26 -18.14
CA LEU A 262 -13.56 -22.52 -18.89
C LEU A 262 -13.59 -23.75 -17.98
N ARG A 263 -12.88 -23.71 -16.84
CA ARG A 263 -12.92 -24.77 -15.82
C ARG A 263 -14.32 -24.91 -15.25
N GLU A 264 -14.92 -23.80 -14.84
CA GLU A 264 -16.25 -23.78 -14.25
C GLU A 264 -17.34 -24.20 -15.26
N ALA A 265 -17.23 -23.77 -16.52
CA ALA A 265 -18.11 -24.22 -17.59
C ALA A 265 -18.06 -25.74 -17.77
N ARG A 266 -16.85 -26.32 -17.83
CA ARG A 266 -16.65 -27.77 -17.94
C ARG A 266 -17.22 -28.53 -16.73
N ARG A 267 -17.02 -28.03 -15.51
CA ARG A 267 -17.62 -28.61 -14.30
C ARG A 267 -19.15 -28.67 -14.39
N ARG A 268 -19.79 -27.57 -14.82
CA ARG A 268 -21.26 -27.51 -15.00
C ARG A 268 -21.78 -28.45 -16.10
N LEU A 269 -20.95 -28.74 -17.10
CA LEU A 269 -21.26 -29.72 -18.15
C LEU A 269 -20.98 -31.18 -17.72
N GLY A 270 -20.63 -31.43 -16.46
CA GLY A 270 -20.31 -32.77 -15.97
C GLY A 270 -18.95 -33.31 -16.42
N GLN A 271 -18.03 -32.42 -16.84
CA GLN A 271 -16.69 -32.75 -17.32
C GLN A 271 -15.61 -32.09 -16.46
N PRO A 272 -15.54 -32.40 -15.15
CA PRO A 272 -14.55 -31.76 -14.27
C PRO A 272 -13.12 -32.03 -14.75
N VAL A 273 -12.25 -31.05 -14.55
CA VAL A 273 -10.81 -31.16 -14.76
C VAL A 273 -10.09 -31.08 -13.42
N GLU A 274 -8.92 -31.71 -13.34
CA GLU A 274 -8.06 -31.65 -12.15
C GLU A 274 -7.37 -30.30 -12.06
N PHE A 275 -6.75 -29.87 -13.15
CA PHE A 275 -6.00 -28.62 -13.26
C PHE A 275 -6.66 -27.64 -14.25
N THR A 276 -6.52 -26.35 -13.97
CA THR A 276 -7.11 -25.28 -14.78
C THR A 276 -6.56 -25.28 -16.22
N TYR A 277 -5.28 -25.62 -16.41
CA TYR A 277 -4.67 -25.68 -17.75
C TYR A 277 -5.33 -26.73 -18.66
N GLN A 278 -5.95 -27.79 -18.10
CA GLN A 278 -6.63 -28.84 -18.89
C GLN A 278 -7.92 -28.35 -19.56
N ALA A 279 -8.51 -27.26 -19.04
CA ALA A 279 -9.65 -26.58 -19.64
C ALA A 279 -9.24 -25.38 -20.52
N ASN A 280 -7.99 -24.93 -20.41
CA ASN A 280 -7.48 -23.78 -21.16
C ASN A 280 -6.94 -24.23 -22.54
N PRO A 281 -7.38 -23.62 -23.67
CA PRO A 281 -6.93 -24.02 -25.00
C PRO A 281 -5.42 -23.79 -25.25
N GLY A 282 -4.80 -22.86 -24.52
CA GLY A 282 -3.35 -22.60 -24.57
C GLY A 282 -2.53 -23.40 -23.55
N ALA A 283 -3.14 -24.34 -22.82
CA ALA A 283 -2.51 -25.07 -21.71
C ALA A 283 -1.88 -24.13 -20.67
N VAL A 284 -2.50 -22.98 -20.44
CA VAL A 284 -2.05 -21.95 -19.52
C VAL A 284 -2.32 -22.35 -18.08
N TRP A 285 -1.30 -22.28 -17.22
CA TRP A 285 -1.43 -22.56 -15.80
C TRP A 285 -2.05 -21.39 -15.05
N GLU A 286 -2.81 -21.69 -14.00
CA GLU A 286 -3.04 -20.71 -12.94
C GLU A 286 -1.90 -20.76 -11.92
N GLU A 287 -1.62 -19.62 -11.32
CA GLU A 287 -0.43 -19.44 -10.49
C GLU A 287 -0.47 -20.28 -9.20
N ASP A 288 -1.63 -20.37 -8.54
CA ASP A 288 -1.77 -21.13 -7.29
C ASP A 288 -1.45 -22.62 -7.52
N GLU A 289 -2.03 -23.22 -8.58
CA GLU A 289 -1.74 -24.60 -8.96
C GLU A 289 -0.26 -24.79 -9.35
N PHE A 290 0.30 -23.83 -10.10
CA PHE A 290 1.72 -23.87 -10.46
C PHE A 290 2.63 -23.90 -9.23
N TRP A 291 2.39 -23.04 -8.23
CA TRP A 291 3.20 -23.01 -7.01
C TRP A 291 3.02 -24.27 -6.16
N ILE A 292 1.80 -24.82 -6.06
CA ILE A 292 1.53 -26.10 -5.39
C ILE A 292 2.32 -27.23 -6.06
N GLU A 293 2.27 -27.34 -7.39
CA GLU A 293 2.96 -28.38 -8.15
C GLU A 293 4.48 -28.25 -8.12
N LEU A 294 5.00 -27.02 -8.23
CA LEU A 294 6.43 -26.75 -8.19
C LEU A 294 7.00 -27.08 -6.81
N SER A 295 6.33 -26.69 -5.74
CA SER A 295 6.79 -26.91 -4.36
C SER A 295 6.94 -28.40 -4.04
N TRP A 296 6.01 -29.24 -4.52
CA TRP A 296 6.11 -30.71 -4.37
C TRP A 296 7.23 -31.34 -5.21
N ARG A 297 7.62 -30.72 -6.32
CA ARG A 297 8.75 -31.18 -7.16
C ARG A 297 10.10 -30.73 -6.63
N ILE A 298 10.16 -29.57 -5.99
CA ILE A 298 11.37 -29.07 -5.32
C ILE A 298 11.71 -29.95 -4.11
N ASP A 299 10.69 -30.39 -3.37
CA ASP A 299 10.86 -31.12 -2.11
C ASP A 299 10.07 -32.44 -2.09
N PRO A 300 10.41 -33.42 -2.97
CA PRO A 300 9.61 -34.62 -3.15
C PRO A 300 9.56 -35.52 -1.91
N ASP A 301 10.63 -35.53 -1.11
CA ASP A 301 10.73 -36.31 0.14
C ASP A 301 10.44 -35.49 1.41
N GLY A 302 10.25 -34.17 1.29
CA GLY A 302 9.98 -33.28 2.42
C GLY A 302 11.23 -32.85 3.20
N SER A 303 12.43 -33.24 2.77
CA SER A 303 13.68 -32.95 3.48
C SER A 303 14.03 -31.46 3.54
N LEU A 304 13.52 -30.64 2.62
CA LEU A 304 13.71 -29.18 2.62
C LEU A 304 12.69 -28.45 3.49
N GLY A 305 11.66 -29.14 3.99
CA GLY A 305 10.59 -28.56 4.80
C GLY A 305 9.65 -27.64 4.02
N ILE A 306 9.66 -27.68 2.69
CA ILE A 306 8.77 -26.90 1.82
C ILE A 306 7.44 -27.64 1.69
N ARG A 307 7.50 -28.96 1.45
CA ARG A 307 6.32 -29.79 1.13
C ARG A 307 5.23 -29.73 2.20
N GLN A 308 5.62 -29.63 3.48
CA GLN A 308 4.69 -29.58 4.61
C GLN A 308 3.70 -28.41 4.54
N HIS A 309 4.09 -27.29 3.91
CA HIS A 309 3.26 -26.09 3.76
C HIS A 309 2.23 -26.20 2.62
N PHE A 310 2.28 -27.28 1.84
CA PHE A 310 1.37 -27.57 0.73
C PHE A 310 0.61 -28.90 0.93
N LEU A 311 0.51 -29.36 2.18
CA LEU A 311 -0.31 -30.51 2.55
C LEU A 311 -1.78 -30.11 2.64
N SER A 312 -2.67 -31.01 2.23
CA SER A 312 -4.10 -30.79 2.37
C SER A 312 -4.50 -30.73 3.85
N PRO A 313 -5.30 -29.72 4.26
CA PRO A 313 -5.87 -29.70 5.60
C PRO A 313 -7.04 -30.70 5.78
N TYR A 314 -7.44 -31.42 4.72
CA TYR A 314 -8.57 -32.35 4.72
C TYR A 314 -8.18 -33.79 4.37
N ARG A 315 -7.03 -34.01 3.72
CA ARG A 315 -6.51 -35.33 3.33
C ARG A 315 -5.08 -35.48 3.83
N GLU A 316 -4.91 -36.34 4.83
CA GLU A 316 -3.63 -36.53 5.51
C GLU A 316 -2.53 -37.01 4.55
N GLY A 317 -1.38 -36.32 4.56
CA GLY A 317 -0.20 -36.67 3.74
C GLY A 317 -0.33 -36.34 2.24
N GLU A 318 -1.50 -35.90 1.79
CA GLU A 318 -1.76 -35.56 0.40
C GLU A 318 -1.49 -34.08 0.08
N LYS A 319 -1.32 -33.78 -1.20
CA LYS A 319 -1.17 -32.42 -1.72
C LYS A 319 -2.50 -31.67 -1.62
N VAL A 320 -2.44 -30.41 -1.21
CA VAL A 320 -3.60 -29.51 -1.24
C VAL A 320 -4.07 -29.30 -2.68
N THR A 321 -5.38 -29.37 -2.92
CA THR A 321 -5.95 -28.96 -4.20
C THR A 321 -6.37 -27.49 -4.17
N ILE A 322 -6.54 -26.89 -5.34
CA ILE A 322 -7.00 -25.51 -5.43
C ILE A 322 -8.38 -25.31 -4.77
N ASP A 323 -9.27 -26.30 -4.91
CA ASP A 323 -10.59 -26.28 -4.27
C ASP A 323 -10.47 -26.29 -2.74
N GLU A 324 -9.54 -27.06 -2.16
CA GLU A 324 -9.32 -27.09 -0.72
C GLU A 324 -8.71 -25.81 -0.18
N TYR A 325 -7.79 -25.20 -0.94
CA TYR A 325 -7.20 -23.91 -0.60
C TYR A 325 -8.31 -22.86 -0.43
N TYR A 326 -9.21 -22.71 -1.40
CA TYR A 326 -10.32 -21.76 -1.33
C TYR A 326 -11.42 -22.19 -0.36
N ARG A 327 -11.73 -23.49 -0.28
CA ARG A 327 -12.66 -24.03 0.72
C ARG A 327 -12.25 -23.64 2.13
N TYR A 328 -10.97 -23.82 2.47
CA TYR A 328 -10.47 -23.47 3.79
C TYR A 328 -10.65 -21.99 4.09
N VAL A 329 -10.28 -21.12 3.14
CA VAL A 329 -10.47 -19.67 3.30
C VAL A 329 -11.93 -19.34 3.59
N PHE A 330 -12.87 -19.92 2.82
CA PHE A 330 -14.30 -19.62 2.95
C PHE A 330 -14.92 -20.18 4.23
N GLU A 331 -14.52 -21.37 4.67
CA GLU A 331 -14.93 -21.95 5.95
C GLU A 331 -14.45 -21.10 7.16
N HIS A 332 -13.40 -20.29 6.98
CA HIS A 332 -12.81 -19.44 8.01
C HIS A 332 -13.03 -17.93 7.76
N THR A 333 -13.95 -17.57 6.85
CA THR A 333 -14.41 -16.20 6.65
C THR A 333 -15.53 -15.88 7.63
N PRO A 334 -15.43 -14.84 8.48
CA PRO A 334 -16.50 -14.49 9.42
C PRO A 334 -17.85 -14.26 8.73
N GLY A 335 -18.90 -14.94 9.21
CA GLY A 335 -20.29 -14.79 8.74
C GLY A 335 -20.63 -15.56 7.45
N LEU A 336 -19.63 -16.02 6.69
CA LEU A 336 -19.88 -16.74 5.44
C LEU A 336 -20.40 -18.18 5.68
N PRO A 337 -19.87 -18.98 6.63
CA PRO A 337 -20.42 -20.30 6.94
C PRO A 337 -21.90 -20.28 7.32
N GLU A 338 -22.28 -19.36 8.21
CA GLU A 338 -23.66 -19.22 8.65
C GLU A 338 -24.56 -18.81 7.49
N LYS A 339 -24.09 -17.89 6.63
CA LYS A 339 -24.85 -17.46 5.46
C LYS A 339 -25.02 -18.56 4.41
N ALA A 340 -24.01 -19.40 4.22
CA ALA A 340 -24.08 -20.54 3.32
C ALA A 340 -25.06 -21.61 3.83
N GLU A 341 -25.07 -21.87 5.14
CA GLU A 341 -25.97 -22.84 5.79
C GLU A 341 -27.45 -22.43 5.66
N GLU A 342 -27.78 -21.15 5.77
CA GLU A 342 -29.15 -20.62 5.55
C GLU A 342 -29.72 -21.01 4.16
N GLU A 343 -28.86 -21.26 3.18
CA GLU A 343 -29.24 -21.66 1.83
C GLU A 343 -28.98 -23.15 1.54
N GLY A 344 -28.54 -23.92 2.52
CA GLY A 344 -28.16 -25.32 2.36
C GLY A 344 -26.94 -25.52 1.44
N LEU A 345 -26.01 -24.56 1.44
CA LEU A 345 -24.78 -24.59 0.65
C LEU A 345 -23.54 -24.76 1.54
N SER A 346 -22.48 -25.34 0.98
CA SER A 346 -21.15 -25.18 1.59
C SER A 346 -20.64 -23.74 1.37
N PRO A 347 -19.71 -23.22 2.19
CA PRO A 347 -19.11 -21.89 1.95
C PRO A 347 -18.48 -21.75 0.57
N LEU A 348 -17.83 -22.81 0.08
CA LEU A 348 -17.28 -22.85 -1.28
C LEU A 348 -18.38 -22.78 -2.34
N ASP A 349 -19.46 -23.54 -2.20
CA ASP A 349 -20.55 -23.53 -3.19
C ASP A 349 -21.35 -22.22 -3.15
N TYR A 350 -21.47 -21.60 -1.97
CA TYR A 350 -22.01 -20.24 -1.84
C TYR A 350 -21.17 -19.25 -2.66
N MET A 351 -19.86 -19.25 -2.48
CA MET A 351 -18.96 -18.37 -3.24
C MET A 351 -18.92 -18.71 -4.72
N ARG A 352 -19.06 -19.98 -5.11
CA ARG A 352 -19.19 -20.37 -6.53
C ARG A 352 -20.48 -19.86 -7.17
N LYS A 353 -21.57 -19.83 -6.41
CA LYS A 353 -22.90 -19.38 -6.84
C LYS A 353 -22.99 -17.86 -6.93
N TYR A 354 -22.57 -17.16 -5.88
CA TYR A 354 -22.77 -15.70 -5.73
C TYR A 354 -21.55 -14.87 -6.14
N GLY A 355 -20.34 -15.43 -6.01
CA GLY A 355 -19.10 -14.76 -6.40
C GLY A 355 -18.63 -13.65 -5.46
N ALA A 356 -19.45 -13.14 -4.54
CA ALA A 356 -19.07 -12.10 -3.59
C ALA A 356 -19.80 -12.22 -2.25
N PHE A 357 -19.18 -11.71 -1.18
CA PHE A 357 -19.71 -11.70 0.18
C PHE A 357 -19.30 -10.42 0.92
N GLU A 358 -20.27 -9.78 1.58
CA GLU A 358 -20.05 -8.63 2.47
C GLU A 358 -19.64 -9.14 3.85
N VAL A 359 -18.40 -8.89 4.24
CA VAL A 359 -17.83 -9.32 5.54
C VAL A 359 -18.19 -8.31 6.63
N GLU A 360 -18.12 -7.01 6.30
CA GLU A 360 -18.42 -5.92 7.23
C GLU A 360 -19.10 -4.80 6.47
N LYS A 361 -20.31 -4.42 6.90
CA LYS A 361 -21.08 -3.38 6.22
C LYS A 361 -20.45 -1.99 6.31
N THR A 362 -19.90 -1.64 7.48
CA THR A 362 -19.28 -0.33 7.70
C THR A 362 -18.00 -0.39 8.51
N SER A 363 -16.93 0.25 8.02
CA SER A 363 -15.59 0.28 8.62
C SER A 363 -15.17 1.66 9.13
N TYR A 364 -16.09 2.42 9.71
CA TYR A 364 -15.80 3.72 10.32
C TYR A 364 -15.22 3.58 11.73
N ARG A 365 -14.42 4.57 12.13
CA ARG A 365 -13.89 4.75 13.49
C ARG A 365 -13.37 3.47 14.16
N LYS A 366 -12.63 2.64 13.42
CA LYS A 366 -12.03 1.41 13.97
C LYS A 366 -11.03 1.70 15.10
N ASP A 367 -10.47 2.92 15.14
CA ASP A 367 -9.71 3.45 16.27
C ASP A 367 -10.48 3.39 17.59
N MET A 368 -11.81 3.59 17.56
CA MET A 368 -12.70 3.56 18.72
C MET A 368 -13.21 2.17 19.09
N LYS A 369 -12.68 1.08 18.51
CA LYS A 369 -13.02 -0.26 18.98
C LYS A 369 -12.51 -0.42 20.41
N ALA A 370 -13.43 -0.64 21.35
CA ALA A 370 -13.10 -0.83 22.76
C ALA A 370 -12.27 -2.11 22.96
N LEU A 371 -11.29 -2.05 23.85
CA LEU A 371 -10.60 -3.24 24.34
C LEU A 371 -11.50 -3.97 25.34
N THR A 372 -11.52 -5.30 25.25
CA THR A 372 -12.23 -6.17 26.19
C THR A 372 -11.48 -6.29 27.53
N ASP A 373 -12.20 -6.65 28.59
CA ASP A 373 -11.59 -6.87 29.91
C ASP A 373 -10.48 -7.94 29.86
N GLU A 374 -10.64 -8.96 29.02
CA GLU A 374 -9.63 -10.01 28.84
C GLU A 374 -8.37 -9.51 28.10
N GLU A 375 -8.54 -8.62 27.11
CA GLU A 375 -7.41 -7.94 26.47
C GLU A 375 -6.66 -7.08 27.48
N MET A 376 -7.38 -6.37 28.36
CA MET A 376 -6.84 -5.51 29.40
C MET A 376 -6.19 -6.26 30.57
N LYS A 377 -6.52 -7.53 30.77
CA LYS A 377 -5.93 -8.35 31.84
C LYS A 377 -4.42 -8.44 31.70
N GLY A 378 -3.69 -7.91 32.69
CA GLY A 378 -2.23 -7.85 32.70
C GLY A 378 -1.62 -6.76 31.81
N ALA A 379 -2.44 -5.88 31.23
CA ALA A 379 -1.97 -4.71 30.51
C ALA A 379 -1.53 -3.58 31.46
N LYS A 380 -0.63 -2.72 31.00
CA LYS A 380 -0.14 -1.53 31.70
C LYS A 380 -0.48 -0.29 30.90
N VAL A 381 -0.88 0.79 31.59
CA VAL A 381 -1.14 2.09 30.97
C VAL A 381 0.03 3.02 31.29
N ASP A 382 0.60 3.63 30.26
CA ASP A 382 1.60 4.69 30.43
C ASP A 382 0.91 5.97 30.93
N PRO A 383 1.32 6.53 32.08
CA PRO A 383 0.64 7.70 32.66
C PRO A 383 0.82 8.98 31.83
N LYS A 384 1.87 9.08 31.02
CA LYS A 384 2.17 10.26 30.19
C LYS A 384 1.51 10.18 28.82
N THR A 385 1.71 9.06 28.10
CA THR A 385 1.23 8.91 26.72
C THR A 385 -0.18 8.34 26.65
N GLN A 386 -0.65 7.72 27.74
CA GLN A 386 -1.90 6.96 27.83
C GLN A 386 -1.91 5.68 26.97
N THR A 387 -0.77 5.29 26.39
CA THR A 387 -0.65 4.05 25.63
C THR A 387 -0.78 2.84 26.55
N ILE A 388 -1.55 1.86 26.11
CA ILE A 388 -1.80 0.59 26.79
C ILE A 388 -0.87 -0.46 26.18
N SER A 389 -0.08 -1.14 27.00
CA SER A 389 0.86 -2.19 26.56
C SER A 389 0.65 -3.50 27.30
N LYS A 390 0.89 -4.62 26.60
CA LYS A 390 0.85 -5.98 27.14
C LYS A 390 2.00 -6.77 26.54
N ASN A 391 2.78 -7.44 27.39
CA ASN A 391 3.97 -8.21 26.99
C ASN A 391 4.96 -7.39 26.12
N GLY A 392 5.18 -6.12 26.47
CA GLY A 392 6.09 -5.23 25.73
C GLY A 392 5.53 -4.69 24.40
N LYS A 393 4.30 -5.02 24.03
CA LYS A 393 3.66 -4.54 22.80
C LYS A 393 2.53 -3.57 23.14
N ALA A 394 2.47 -2.42 22.48
CA ALA A 394 1.29 -1.55 22.55
C ALA A 394 0.06 -2.31 22.03
N ILE A 395 -1.06 -2.27 22.72
CA ILE A 395 -2.33 -2.92 22.33
C ILE A 395 -3.49 -1.94 22.21
N GLY A 396 -3.36 -0.73 22.76
CA GLY A 396 -4.39 0.29 22.70
C GLY A 396 -3.98 1.61 23.36
N VAL A 397 -4.95 2.47 23.62
CA VAL A 397 -4.76 3.78 24.24
C VAL A 397 -5.96 4.15 25.07
N MET A 398 -5.72 4.82 26.21
CA MET A 398 -6.77 5.42 27.01
C MET A 398 -7.18 6.76 26.41
N VAL A 399 -8.47 6.91 26.11
CA VAL A 399 -9.07 8.17 25.66
C VAL A 399 -10.29 8.43 26.53
N GLU A 400 -10.29 9.58 27.21
CA GLU A 400 -11.42 10.00 28.07
C GLU A 400 -11.86 8.92 29.07
N GLY A 401 -10.90 8.21 29.66
CA GLY A 401 -11.13 7.15 30.64
C GLY A 401 -11.57 5.79 30.07
N LYS A 402 -11.62 5.63 28.74
CA LYS A 402 -11.97 4.37 28.07
C LYS A 402 -10.77 3.80 27.30
N ALA A 403 -10.64 2.48 27.31
CA ALA A 403 -9.58 1.76 26.61
C ALA A 403 -10.01 1.42 25.18
N TYR A 404 -9.26 1.92 24.19
CA TYR A 404 -9.52 1.69 22.77
C TYR A 404 -8.31 1.05 22.08
N THR A 405 -8.55 0.30 21.00
CA THR A 405 -7.49 -0.31 20.18
C THR A 405 -6.61 0.74 19.48
N GLY A 406 -7.19 1.87 19.07
CA GLY A 406 -6.50 2.97 18.41
C GLY A 406 -5.92 2.63 17.05
N PHE A 407 -4.93 3.43 16.62
CA PHE A 407 -4.26 3.26 15.33
C PHE A 407 -3.14 2.19 15.39
N PRO A 408 -2.71 1.62 14.26
CA PRO A 408 -1.60 0.66 14.21
C PRO A 408 -0.22 1.35 14.29
N SER A 409 -0.09 2.35 15.16
CA SER A 409 1.15 3.08 15.45
C SER A 409 1.71 2.68 16.83
N PRO A 410 3.00 2.91 17.11
CA PRO A 410 3.58 2.74 18.44
C PRO A 410 2.77 3.40 19.57
N SER A 411 2.36 4.65 19.38
CA SER A 411 1.56 5.42 20.34
C SER A 411 0.08 5.02 20.39
N ARG A 412 -0.41 4.24 19.41
CA ARG A 412 -1.83 3.95 19.14
C ARG A 412 -2.67 5.18 18.79
N LYS A 413 -2.01 6.30 18.49
CA LYS A 413 -2.56 7.58 18.04
C LYS A 413 -2.04 7.94 16.64
N GLN A 414 -2.53 9.03 16.05
CA GLN A 414 -1.92 9.68 14.90
C GLN A 414 -0.57 10.26 15.32
N GLU A 415 0.51 9.75 14.72
CA GLU A 415 1.88 10.20 15.00
C GLU A 415 2.24 11.39 14.13
N PHE A 416 1.82 12.57 14.60
CA PHE A 416 2.28 13.84 14.04
C PHE A 416 3.80 13.99 14.20
N TYR A 417 4.27 13.72 15.42
CA TYR A 417 5.69 13.58 15.73
C TYR A 417 6.07 12.11 15.58
N SER A 418 7.05 11.82 14.72
CA SER A 418 7.50 10.45 14.49
C SER A 418 8.82 10.18 15.19
N GLN A 419 8.75 9.57 16.38
CA GLN A 419 9.94 9.04 17.06
C GLN A 419 10.63 7.97 16.21
N THR A 420 9.87 7.23 15.39
CA THR A 420 10.43 6.28 14.42
C THR A 420 11.40 6.96 13.44
N MET A 421 11.08 8.14 12.90
CA MET A 421 12.03 8.84 12.02
C MET A 421 13.33 9.22 12.77
N VAL A 422 13.21 9.65 14.02
CA VAL A 422 14.37 10.01 14.87
C VAL A 422 15.23 8.79 15.16
N ASP A 423 14.63 7.71 15.63
CA ASP A 423 15.33 6.47 16.02
C ASP A 423 16.07 5.83 14.83
N TRP A 424 15.56 6.04 13.61
CA TRP A 424 16.13 5.54 12.37
C TRP A 424 17.02 6.56 11.64
N GLY A 425 17.41 7.66 12.30
CA GLY A 425 18.46 8.57 11.83
C GLY A 425 18.01 9.73 10.96
N TRP A 426 16.70 10.03 10.90
CA TRP A 426 16.11 11.10 10.08
C TRP A 426 15.32 12.11 10.93
N PRO A 427 15.91 12.73 11.97
CA PRO A 427 15.21 13.66 12.85
C PRO A 427 14.68 14.90 12.11
N GLU A 428 15.33 15.36 11.05
CA GLU A 428 14.86 16.48 10.20
C GLU A 428 13.47 16.22 9.59
N TYR A 429 13.05 14.95 9.52
CA TYR A 429 11.79 14.51 8.95
C TYR A 429 10.81 13.92 9.98
N ARG A 430 11.06 14.18 11.27
CA ARG A 430 10.18 13.75 12.37
C ARG A 430 8.76 14.33 12.26
N LEU A 431 8.61 15.52 11.67
CA LEU A 431 7.32 16.19 11.40
C LEU A 431 7.01 16.21 9.89
N PRO A 432 5.74 16.46 9.48
CA PRO A 432 5.43 16.86 8.10
C PRO A 432 6.29 18.06 7.65
N VAL A 433 6.97 17.93 6.51
CA VAL A 433 7.96 18.91 6.05
C VAL A 433 7.88 19.09 4.53
N TYR A 434 8.37 20.21 4.03
CA TYR A 434 8.61 20.41 2.59
C TYR A 434 10.08 20.15 2.26
N ILE A 435 10.33 19.26 1.31
CA ILE A 435 11.66 18.99 0.76
C ILE A 435 11.69 19.58 -0.65
N LYS A 436 12.49 20.63 -0.85
CA LYS A 436 12.66 21.25 -2.17
C LYS A 436 13.34 20.26 -3.12
N SER A 437 12.65 19.89 -4.18
CA SER A 437 13.07 18.80 -5.07
C SER A 437 14.12 19.22 -6.09
N HIS A 438 14.85 18.25 -6.64
CA HIS A 438 15.74 18.42 -7.79
C HIS A 438 15.03 18.95 -9.05
N VAL A 439 13.70 18.81 -9.14
CA VAL A 439 12.89 19.34 -10.26
C VAL A 439 12.29 20.74 -9.99
N HIS A 440 12.77 21.43 -8.96
CA HIS A 440 12.31 22.77 -8.60
C HIS A 440 12.74 23.80 -9.65
N GLU A 441 11.94 24.86 -9.85
CA GLU A 441 12.18 25.89 -10.87
C GLU A 441 13.54 26.58 -10.74
N GLU A 442 14.02 26.78 -9.50
CA GLU A 442 15.35 27.36 -9.23
C GLU A 442 16.52 26.51 -9.75
N GLN A 443 16.29 25.24 -10.07
CA GLN A 443 17.29 24.33 -10.64
C GLN A 443 17.22 24.26 -12.18
N MET A 444 16.23 24.90 -12.80
CA MET A 444 15.97 24.80 -14.24
C MET A 444 16.62 25.97 -14.99
N ASP A 445 17.36 25.67 -16.06
CA ASP A 445 17.87 26.68 -16.99
C ASP A 445 16.91 26.82 -18.19
N ARG A 446 15.96 27.75 -18.07
CA ARG A 446 14.96 28.00 -19.11
C ARG A 446 15.57 28.48 -20.43
N GLU A 447 16.74 29.14 -20.39
CA GLU A 447 17.43 29.58 -21.62
C GLU A 447 18.01 28.39 -22.39
N LYS A 448 18.32 27.29 -21.71
CA LYS A 448 18.70 26.01 -22.33
C LYS A 448 17.52 25.13 -22.73
N GLY A 449 16.30 25.57 -22.45
CA GLY A 449 15.08 24.82 -22.72
C GLY A 449 14.81 23.71 -21.69
N ASP A 450 15.26 23.88 -20.45
CA ASP A 450 14.96 22.92 -19.38
C ASP A 450 13.48 22.95 -19.02
N PHE A 451 12.86 21.76 -18.95
CA PHE A 451 11.52 21.56 -18.43
C PHE A 451 11.46 20.31 -17.54
N PRO A 452 10.71 20.35 -16.43
CA PRO A 452 10.49 19.15 -15.63
C PRO A 452 9.59 18.17 -16.40
N LEU A 453 10.08 16.95 -16.63
CA LEU A 453 9.28 15.86 -17.17
C LEU A 453 8.36 15.28 -16.08
N VAL A 454 7.06 15.17 -16.36
CA VAL A 454 6.09 14.50 -15.48
C VAL A 454 5.62 13.19 -16.12
N PRO A 455 6.32 12.06 -15.90
CA PRO A 455 6.04 10.80 -16.58
C PRO A 455 4.89 10.00 -15.92
N THR A 456 4.31 10.51 -14.83
CA THR A 456 3.38 9.76 -13.98
C THR A 456 1.91 9.80 -14.44
N PHE A 457 1.62 10.40 -15.60
CA PHE A 457 0.27 10.46 -16.15
C PHE A 457 -0.20 9.07 -16.65
N ARG A 458 -1.52 8.90 -16.73
CA ARG A 458 -2.16 7.67 -17.22
C ARG A 458 -3.20 8.00 -18.27
N LEU A 459 -3.20 7.24 -19.37
CA LEU A 459 -4.29 7.27 -20.33
C LEU A 459 -5.44 6.38 -19.79
N PRO A 460 -6.70 6.87 -19.78
CA PRO A 460 -7.82 6.11 -19.21
C PRO A 460 -8.07 4.72 -19.83
N THR A 461 -7.61 4.52 -21.05
CA THR A 461 -7.76 3.29 -21.86
C THR A 461 -6.65 2.27 -21.61
N LEU A 462 -5.51 2.68 -21.03
CA LEU A 462 -4.33 1.84 -20.89
C LEU A 462 -3.94 1.68 -19.42
N ILE A 463 -3.81 0.43 -18.97
CA ILE A 463 -3.30 0.11 -17.64
C ILE A 463 -1.81 -0.22 -17.80
N HIS A 464 -0.93 0.70 -17.39
CA HIS A 464 0.53 0.50 -17.41
C HIS A 464 1.03 -0.11 -18.74
N SER A 465 2.02 -1.01 -18.69
CA SER A 465 2.54 -1.73 -19.87
C SER A 465 1.69 -2.94 -20.28
N ARG A 466 0.65 -3.32 -19.52
CA ARG A 466 -0.06 -4.60 -19.72
C ARG A 466 -1.17 -4.53 -20.76
N SER A 467 -1.62 -3.33 -21.13
CA SER A 467 -2.74 -3.13 -22.06
C SER A 467 -2.31 -2.95 -23.53
N ALA A 468 -1.02 -2.79 -23.82
CA ALA A 468 -0.53 -2.52 -25.18
C ALA A 468 -0.84 -3.66 -26.17
N ASN A 469 -0.94 -4.90 -25.69
CA ASN A 469 -1.30 -6.05 -26.53
C ASN A 469 -2.82 -6.19 -26.77
N ALA A 470 -3.65 -5.37 -26.11
CA ALA A 470 -5.09 -5.34 -26.36
C ALA A 470 -5.39 -4.45 -27.57
N LYS A 471 -5.66 -5.08 -28.72
CA LYS A 471 -5.90 -4.38 -30.00
C LYS A 471 -6.97 -3.29 -29.90
N TRP A 472 -8.11 -3.59 -29.25
CA TRP A 472 -9.20 -2.62 -29.09
C TRP A 472 -8.83 -1.42 -28.22
N LEU A 473 -8.02 -1.61 -27.18
CA LEU A 473 -7.58 -0.49 -26.33
C LEU A 473 -6.55 0.38 -27.06
N THR A 474 -5.64 -0.28 -27.80
CA THR A 474 -4.60 0.40 -28.58
C THR A 474 -5.20 1.18 -29.74
N GLU A 475 -6.28 0.70 -30.37
CA GLU A 475 -6.99 1.45 -31.41
C GLU A 475 -7.47 2.84 -30.92
N ILE A 476 -7.88 2.95 -29.65
CA ILE A 476 -8.29 4.21 -29.03
C ILE A 476 -7.07 5.05 -28.62
N SER A 477 -5.98 4.41 -28.19
CA SER A 477 -4.80 5.09 -27.66
C SER A 477 -3.51 4.45 -28.18
N ASN A 478 -3.18 4.79 -29.43
CA ASN A 478 -2.02 4.28 -30.18
C ASN A 478 -0.85 5.27 -30.26
N ARG A 479 -0.90 6.38 -29.52
CA ARG A 479 0.15 7.41 -29.49
C ARG A 479 0.53 7.74 -28.06
N ASN A 480 1.79 8.10 -27.87
CA ASN A 480 2.35 8.60 -26.62
C ASN A 480 2.64 10.10 -26.78
N PRO A 481 1.66 10.99 -26.52
CA PRO A 481 1.88 12.42 -26.70
C PRO A 481 2.78 12.97 -25.60
N VAL A 482 3.62 13.94 -25.98
CA VAL A 482 4.24 14.86 -25.02
C VAL A 482 3.33 16.09 -24.95
N TRP A 483 2.82 16.39 -23.76
CA TRP A 483 1.99 17.57 -23.53
C TRP A 483 2.84 18.73 -23.05
N MET A 484 2.61 19.90 -23.63
CA MET A 484 3.33 21.13 -23.33
C MET A 484 2.33 22.29 -23.39
N HIS A 485 2.50 23.29 -22.52
CA HIS A 485 1.67 24.48 -22.56
C HIS A 485 1.96 25.28 -23.84
N THR A 486 0.96 25.97 -24.39
CA THR A 486 1.10 26.68 -25.68
C THR A 486 2.04 27.87 -25.65
N SER A 487 2.41 28.38 -24.47
CA SER A 487 3.48 29.39 -24.33
C SER A 487 4.89 28.79 -24.44
N ASP A 488 5.01 27.50 -24.18
CA ASP A 488 6.28 26.79 -24.05
C ASP A 488 6.62 26.03 -25.34
N ALA A 489 5.59 25.64 -26.11
CA ALA A 489 5.68 24.99 -27.41
C ALA A 489 5.84 26.01 -28.54
#